data_AF-A0A3N6LXI7-F1
#
_entry.id   AF-A0A3N6LXI7-F1
#
_cell.length_a   1.000
_cell.length_b   1.000
_cell.length_c   1.000
_cell.angle_alpha   90.00
_cell.angle_beta   90.00
_cell.angle_gamma   90.00
#
_symmetry.space_group_name_H-M   'P 1'
#
loop_
_entity.id
_entity.type
_entity.pdbx_description
1 polymer ?
#
loop_
_entity_poly.entity_id
_entity_poly.type
_entity_poly.pdbx_seq_one_letter_code
_entity_poly.pdbx_strand_id
1 'polypeptide(L)'
;MTRERPRTVSVGVRGRGQTTQDFVVGIGIFVIAVAFVFTTVPDFIATQTASIDGDDTAQVERVAWTVINETETETPNELDGHVFARKYIDKDDLEEPLGLRATDDHRFDRVNITVRALDAGPDEEPLNVTVGVPGAGGPFAAGDEYDNEPAAQITRIVTVTNVDVGPDEPIDHEGEPVKLEVRMW
;
A
#
# COMPACT_ATOMS: atom_id res chain seq x y z
N MET A 1 32.70 65.38 -43.15
CA MET A 1 32.42 64.01 -42.70
C MET A 1 33.74 63.30 -42.46
N THR A 2 34.15 63.17 -41.19
CA THR A 2 35.43 62.57 -40.80
C THR A 2 35.14 61.58 -39.68
N ARG A 3 35.36 60.29 -39.95
CA ARG A 3 35.00 59.17 -39.08
C ARG A 3 35.79 59.20 -37.76
N GLU A 4 35.06 59.17 -36.64
CA GLU A 4 35.60 58.88 -35.32
C GLU A 4 36.15 57.44 -35.28
N ARG A 5 37.35 57.26 -34.72
CA ARG A 5 37.93 55.93 -34.46
C ARG A 5 37.41 55.41 -33.12
N PRO A 6 36.84 54.19 -33.06
CA PRO A 6 36.42 53.59 -31.80
C PRO A 6 37.65 53.19 -30.98
N ARG A 7 37.73 53.67 -29.73
CA ARG A 7 38.71 53.21 -28.75
C ARG A 7 38.27 51.84 -28.23
N THR A 8 39.10 50.83 -28.47
CA THR A 8 38.96 49.50 -27.86
C THR A 8 39.28 49.60 -26.37
N VAL A 9 38.26 49.43 -25.53
CA VAL A 9 38.42 49.25 -24.08
C VAL A 9 38.80 47.79 -23.86
N SER A 10 40.04 47.54 -23.44
CA SER A 10 40.46 46.23 -22.97
C SER A 10 39.79 45.96 -21.62
N VAL A 11 38.68 45.22 -21.63
CA VAL A 11 38.09 44.65 -20.42
C VAL A 11 39.03 43.54 -19.97
N GLY A 12 39.84 43.82 -18.95
CA GLY A 12 40.63 42.80 -18.29
C GLY A 12 39.68 41.74 -17.74
N VAL A 13 39.71 40.54 -18.31
CA VAL A 13 39.15 39.33 -17.70
C VAL A 13 40.02 39.05 -16.48
N ARG A 14 39.76 39.78 -15.41
CA ARG A 14 40.28 39.49 -14.08
C ARG A 14 39.62 38.18 -13.69
N GLY A 15 40.33 37.08 -13.91
CA GLY A 15 39.99 35.76 -13.40
C GLY A 15 39.83 35.86 -11.89
N ARG A 16 38.63 36.20 -11.45
CA ARG A 16 38.19 36.03 -10.07
C ARG A 16 37.85 34.55 -9.96
N GLY A 17 38.84 33.76 -9.56
CA GLY A 17 38.55 32.49 -8.91
C GLY A 17 37.57 32.80 -7.79
N GLN A 18 36.39 32.21 -7.87
CA GLN A 18 35.40 32.19 -6.80
C GLN A 18 36.15 31.88 -5.50
N THR A 19 35.96 32.71 -4.46
CA THR A 19 36.67 32.51 -3.20
C THR A 19 36.42 31.08 -2.74
N THR A 20 37.48 30.37 -2.33
CA THR A 20 37.36 29.01 -1.78
C THR A 20 36.32 28.95 -0.67
N GLN A 21 36.10 30.06 0.03
CA GLN A 21 35.05 30.26 0.99
C GLN A 21 33.62 30.16 0.41
N ASP A 22 33.34 30.75 -0.75
CA ASP A 22 32.03 30.65 -1.41
C ASP A 22 31.79 29.23 -1.94
N PHE A 23 32.85 28.55 -2.39
CA PHE A 23 32.80 27.12 -2.71
C PHE A 23 32.46 26.25 -1.49
N VAL A 24 33.10 26.51 -0.34
CA VAL A 24 32.85 25.77 0.92
C VAL A 24 31.42 26.00 1.43
N VAL A 25 30.91 27.23 1.34
CA VAL A 25 29.53 27.53 1.71
C VAL A 25 28.55 26.85 0.75
N GLY A 26 28.81 26.91 -0.55
CA GLY A 26 27.96 26.28 -1.57
C GLY A 26 27.90 24.76 -1.42
N ILE A 27 29.04 24.09 -1.26
CA ILE A 27 29.08 22.64 -1.07
C ILE A 27 28.48 22.22 0.28
N GLY A 28 28.64 23.03 1.33
CA GLY A 28 28.03 22.78 2.63
C GLY A 28 26.51 22.79 2.56
N ILE A 29 25.93 23.81 1.93
CA ILE A 29 24.48 23.88 1.71
C ILE A 29 24.01 22.73 0.83
N PHE A 30 24.75 22.40 -0.23
CA PHE A 30 24.43 21.29 -1.12
C PHE A 30 24.39 19.94 -0.39
N VAL A 31 25.40 19.64 0.43
CA VAL A 31 25.47 18.39 1.19
C VAL A 31 24.34 18.30 2.20
N ILE A 32 24.02 19.39 2.91
CA ILE A 32 22.89 19.42 3.85
C ILE A 32 21.55 19.20 3.10
N ALA A 33 21.37 19.82 1.94
CA ALA A 33 20.15 19.65 1.14
C ALA A 33 20.00 18.21 0.63
N VAL A 34 21.07 17.61 0.11
CA VAL A 34 21.07 16.21 -0.35
C VAL A 34 20.81 15.25 0.82
N ALA A 35 21.44 15.47 1.97
CA ALA A 35 21.18 14.70 3.18
C ALA A 35 19.70 14.83 3.61
N PHE A 36 19.14 16.04 3.60
CA PHE A 36 17.73 16.28 3.92
C PHE A 36 16.79 15.52 2.98
N VAL A 37 17.07 15.53 1.68
CA VAL A 37 16.34 14.74 0.68
C VAL A 37 16.39 13.26 1.03
N PHE A 38 17.56 12.68 1.31
CA PHE A 38 17.64 11.27 1.70
C PHE A 38 17.06 10.95 3.08
N THR A 39 16.85 11.93 3.97
CA THR A 39 16.17 11.71 5.25
C THR A 39 14.65 11.89 5.17
N THR A 40 14.14 12.63 4.17
CA THR A 40 12.71 12.98 4.06
C THR A 40 12.00 12.32 2.88
N VAL A 41 12.72 11.92 1.83
CA VAL A 41 12.19 11.20 0.67
C VAL A 41 12.10 9.67 0.82
N PRO A 42 12.74 8.96 1.78
CA PRO A 42 12.62 7.49 1.88
C PRO A 42 11.18 6.99 1.92
N ASP A 43 10.27 7.76 2.51
CA ASP A 43 8.86 7.39 2.61
C ASP A 43 8.08 7.50 1.28
N PHE A 44 8.65 8.15 0.26
CA PHE A 44 7.98 8.33 -1.04
C PHE A 44 8.32 7.26 -2.09
N ILE A 45 9.37 6.45 -1.90
CA ILE A 45 9.86 5.53 -2.95
C ILE A 45 9.52 4.04 -2.68
N ALA A 46 8.81 3.73 -1.59
CA ALA A 46 8.40 2.36 -1.29
C ALA A 46 6.87 2.18 -1.32
N THR A 47 6.23 2.44 -2.46
CA THR A 47 5.08 1.59 -2.82
C THR A 47 5.64 0.46 -3.67
N GLN A 48 5.99 -0.65 -3.04
CA GLN A 48 6.19 -1.91 -3.75
C GLN A 48 4.82 -2.38 -4.27
N THR A 49 4.28 -1.68 -5.27
CA THR A 49 3.46 -2.37 -6.26
C THR A 49 4.48 -3.08 -7.13
N ALA A 50 4.90 -4.27 -6.73
CA ALA A 50 5.45 -5.19 -7.70
C ALA A 50 4.32 -5.40 -8.72
N SER A 51 4.36 -4.62 -9.80
CA SER A 51 3.60 -4.92 -11.01
C SER A 51 4.22 -6.18 -11.60
N ILE A 52 3.91 -7.32 -10.99
CA ILE A 52 3.73 -8.56 -11.72
C ILE A 52 2.63 -8.27 -12.75
N ASP A 53 2.68 -8.92 -13.90
CA ASP A 53 2.12 -8.54 -15.19
C ASP A 53 0.70 -7.91 -15.13
N GLY A 54 0.30 -7.16 -16.16
CA GLY A 54 -1.05 -6.55 -16.22
C GLY A 54 -2.17 -7.58 -16.02
N ASP A 55 -1.91 -8.82 -16.41
CA ASP A 55 -2.79 -9.98 -16.22
C ASP A 55 -2.95 -10.37 -14.74
N ASP A 56 -1.89 -10.26 -13.92
CA ASP A 56 -1.92 -10.59 -12.49
C ASP A 56 -2.72 -9.53 -11.72
N THR A 57 -2.59 -8.26 -12.09
CA THR A 57 -3.40 -7.17 -11.50
C THR A 57 -4.90 -7.39 -11.78
N ALA A 58 -5.26 -7.83 -12.99
CA ALA A 58 -6.65 -8.12 -13.33
C ALA A 58 -7.22 -9.33 -12.57
N GLN A 59 -6.38 -10.33 -12.26
CA GLN A 59 -6.77 -11.47 -11.44
C GLN A 59 -7.03 -11.05 -10.00
N VAL A 60 -6.11 -10.29 -9.40
CA VAL A 60 -6.26 -9.74 -8.04
C VAL A 60 -7.50 -8.85 -7.93
N GLU A 61 -7.74 -8.00 -8.95
CA GLU A 61 -8.95 -7.17 -9.00
C GLU A 61 -10.22 -8.02 -9.03
N ARG A 62 -10.24 -9.12 -9.78
CA ARG A 62 -11.37 -10.05 -9.78
C ARG A 62 -11.59 -10.67 -8.41
N VAL A 63 -10.53 -11.13 -7.75
CA VAL A 63 -10.62 -11.70 -6.39
C VAL A 63 -11.19 -10.67 -5.43
N ALA A 64 -10.70 -9.43 -5.45
CA ALA A 64 -11.22 -8.36 -4.60
C ALA A 64 -12.70 -8.08 -4.87
N TRP A 65 -13.12 -8.05 -6.15
CA TRP A 65 -14.52 -7.90 -6.50
C TRP A 65 -15.39 -9.07 -6.04
N THR A 66 -14.91 -10.31 -6.18
CA THR A 66 -15.61 -11.49 -5.69
C THR A 66 -15.80 -11.40 -4.18
N VAL A 67 -14.75 -11.11 -3.42
CA VAL A 67 -14.81 -10.98 -1.96
C VAL A 67 -15.82 -9.92 -1.54
N ILE A 68 -15.77 -8.72 -2.13
CA ILE A 68 -16.71 -7.65 -1.84
C ILE A 68 -18.13 -8.11 -2.18
N ASN A 69 -18.40 -8.50 -3.41
CA ASN A 69 -19.76 -8.84 -3.87
C ASN A 69 -20.37 -10.03 -3.10
N GLU A 70 -19.55 -10.94 -2.62
CA GLU A 70 -19.99 -12.11 -1.86
C GLU A 70 -20.25 -11.86 -0.37
N THR A 71 -19.74 -10.74 0.14
CA THR A 71 -19.84 -10.34 1.55
C THR A 71 -20.52 -8.99 1.73
N GLU A 72 -20.93 -8.33 0.65
CA GLU A 72 -21.61 -7.04 0.69
C GLU A 72 -22.99 -7.15 1.37
N THR A 73 -23.38 -6.11 2.09
CA THR A 73 -24.74 -5.94 2.61
C THR A 73 -25.67 -5.37 1.54
N GLU A 74 -26.80 -4.78 1.95
CA GLU A 74 -27.65 -4.00 1.04
C GLU A 74 -27.03 -2.63 0.69
N THR A 75 -25.97 -2.22 1.41
CA THR A 75 -25.27 -0.95 1.22
C THR A 75 -24.02 -1.15 0.36
N PRO A 76 -23.81 -0.33 -0.69
CA PRO A 76 -22.61 -0.45 -1.52
C PRO A 76 -21.31 -0.22 -0.75
N ASN A 77 -20.29 -1.05 -0.99
CA ASN A 77 -18.98 -1.03 -0.30
C ASN A 77 -19.05 -1.21 1.23
N GLU A 78 -20.06 -1.93 1.72
CA GLU A 78 -20.20 -2.32 3.11
C GLU A 78 -20.11 -3.84 3.22
N LEU A 79 -19.12 -4.36 3.95
CA LEU A 79 -18.90 -5.78 4.17
C LEU A 79 -19.63 -6.25 5.43
N ASP A 80 -20.35 -7.36 5.31
CA ASP A 80 -20.88 -8.12 6.43
C ASP A 80 -19.77 -8.99 7.05
N GLY A 81 -19.34 -8.64 8.26
CA GLY A 81 -18.30 -9.33 9.00
C GLY A 81 -18.62 -10.78 9.30
N HIS A 82 -19.86 -11.11 9.63
CA HIS A 82 -20.32 -12.49 9.83
C HIS A 82 -20.26 -13.32 8.55
N VAL A 83 -20.63 -12.75 7.41
CA VAL A 83 -20.57 -13.45 6.13
C VAL A 83 -19.12 -13.64 5.70
N PHE A 84 -18.29 -12.60 5.81
CA PHE A 84 -16.86 -12.68 5.50
C PHE A 84 -16.17 -13.77 6.31
N ALA A 85 -16.33 -13.76 7.64
CA ALA A 85 -15.68 -14.75 8.49
C ALA A 85 -16.13 -16.17 8.18
N ARG A 86 -17.44 -16.38 7.96
CA ARG A 86 -17.98 -17.71 7.65
C ARG A 86 -17.46 -18.25 6.33
N LYS A 87 -17.21 -17.37 5.35
CA LYS A 87 -16.81 -17.73 3.99
C LYS A 87 -15.31 -17.85 3.81
N TYR A 88 -14.51 -17.04 4.50
CA TYR A 88 -13.08 -16.89 4.16
C TYR A 88 -12.13 -17.10 5.34
N ILE A 89 -12.51 -16.74 6.57
CA ILE A 89 -11.63 -16.90 7.74
C ILE A 89 -11.55 -18.38 8.11
N ASP A 90 -10.34 -18.84 8.44
CA ASP A 90 -10.00 -20.23 8.78
C ASP A 90 -10.47 -21.25 7.72
N LYS A 91 -10.45 -20.85 6.45
CA LYS A 91 -10.72 -21.73 5.30
C LYS A 91 -9.44 -22.14 4.62
N ASP A 92 -9.27 -23.45 4.53
CA ASP A 92 -8.14 -24.05 3.83
C ASP A 92 -8.36 -24.12 2.30
N ASP A 93 -9.61 -23.98 1.84
CA ASP A 93 -10.01 -24.07 0.42
C ASP A 93 -10.66 -22.75 -0.03
N LEU A 94 -9.85 -21.87 -0.60
CA LEU A 94 -10.27 -20.59 -1.18
C LEU A 94 -10.24 -20.62 -2.71
N GLU A 95 -9.77 -21.71 -3.30
CA GLU A 95 -9.49 -21.79 -4.72
C GLU A 95 -10.76 -21.84 -5.55
N GLU A 96 -11.73 -22.67 -5.16
CA GLU A 96 -13.03 -22.70 -5.82
C GLU A 96 -13.82 -21.38 -5.66
N PRO A 97 -13.99 -20.82 -4.44
CA PRO A 97 -14.76 -19.59 -4.27
C PRO A 97 -14.10 -18.35 -4.90
N LEU A 98 -12.77 -18.28 -4.95
CA LEU A 98 -12.06 -17.14 -5.53
C LEU A 98 -11.60 -17.37 -6.99
N GLY A 99 -11.83 -18.57 -7.52
CA GLY A 99 -11.42 -18.95 -8.88
C GLY A 99 -9.90 -18.97 -9.07
N LEU A 100 -9.17 -19.39 -8.04
CA LEU A 100 -7.70 -19.49 -8.07
C LEU A 100 -7.26 -20.73 -8.83
N ARG A 101 -6.06 -20.67 -9.43
CA ARG A 101 -5.50 -21.82 -10.13
C ARG A 101 -4.95 -22.81 -9.11
N ALA A 102 -5.61 -23.96 -9.01
CA ALA A 102 -5.10 -25.11 -8.29
C ALA A 102 -5.32 -26.41 -9.07
N THR A 103 -4.53 -27.41 -8.71
CA THR A 103 -4.70 -28.83 -9.01
C THR A 103 -4.73 -29.58 -7.69
N ASP A 104 -5.31 -30.77 -7.65
CA ASP A 104 -5.58 -31.57 -6.43
C ASP A 104 -4.50 -31.50 -5.33
N ASP A 105 -3.20 -31.47 -5.69
CA ASP A 105 -2.06 -31.38 -4.75
C ASP A 105 -1.18 -30.11 -4.90
N HIS A 106 -1.57 -29.14 -5.73
CA HIS A 106 -0.74 -27.96 -6.00
C HIS A 106 -1.54 -26.67 -6.22
N ARG A 107 -1.33 -25.69 -5.34
CA ARG A 107 -1.82 -24.32 -5.48
C ARG A 107 -0.79 -23.49 -6.25
N PHE A 108 -1.21 -22.87 -7.35
CA PHE A 108 -0.34 -22.02 -8.16
C PHE A 108 -0.43 -20.55 -7.77
N ASP A 109 -1.62 -20.12 -7.34
CA ASP A 109 -1.86 -18.75 -6.91
C ASP A 109 -2.02 -18.74 -5.39
N ARG A 110 -1.18 -17.97 -4.69
CA ARG A 110 -1.40 -17.67 -3.27
C ARG A 110 -2.18 -16.37 -3.16
N VAL A 111 -3.06 -16.30 -2.17
CA VAL A 111 -3.89 -15.11 -1.94
C VAL A 111 -3.85 -14.73 -0.48
N ASN A 112 -3.69 -13.43 -0.21
CA ASN A 112 -3.84 -12.87 1.11
C ASN A 112 -4.88 -11.75 1.06
N ILE A 113 -5.93 -11.88 1.84
CA ILE A 113 -7.00 -10.88 1.98
C ILE A 113 -6.90 -10.35 3.40
N THR A 114 -6.65 -9.06 3.57
CA THR A 114 -6.53 -8.45 4.90
C THR A 114 -7.35 -7.19 4.98
N VAL A 115 -8.02 -7.00 6.11
CA VAL A 115 -8.77 -5.78 6.42
C VAL A 115 -8.03 -5.02 7.51
N ARG A 116 -7.76 -3.73 7.27
CA ARG A 116 -6.88 -2.88 8.09
C ARG A 116 -7.49 -1.51 8.32
N ALA A 117 -7.10 -0.83 9.39
CA ALA A 117 -7.46 0.56 9.60
C ALA A 117 -6.98 1.46 8.44
N LEU A 118 -7.66 2.58 8.20
CA LEU A 118 -7.37 3.44 7.06
C LEU A 118 -6.02 4.16 7.18
N ASP A 119 -5.55 4.41 8.39
CA ASP A 119 -4.25 4.98 8.70
C ASP A 119 -3.15 3.91 8.84
N ALA A 120 -3.51 2.62 8.84
CA ALA A 120 -2.57 1.55 9.04
C ALA A 120 -1.48 1.50 7.96
N GLY A 121 -0.23 1.38 8.41
CA GLY A 121 0.93 1.11 7.58
C GLY A 121 0.94 -0.32 7.00
N PRO A 122 1.86 -0.60 6.07
CA PRO A 122 1.96 -1.90 5.39
C PRO A 122 2.27 -3.07 6.33
N ASP A 123 2.96 -2.80 7.44
CA ASP A 123 3.41 -3.81 8.41
C ASP A 123 2.53 -3.88 9.67
N GLU A 124 1.46 -3.09 9.75
CA GLU A 124 0.56 -3.13 10.91
C GLU A 124 -0.25 -4.43 10.96
N GLU A 125 -0.80 -4.78 12.11
CA GLU A 125 -1.63 -5.99 12.20
C GLU A 125 -2.99 -5.76 11.52
N PRO A 126 -3.60 -6.82 10.94
CA PRO A 126 -4.99 -6.74 10.51
C PRO A 126 -5.90 -6.36 11.67
N LEU A 127 -7.06 -5.79 11.34
CA LEU A 127 -8.08 -5.51 12.33
C LEU A 127 -8.47 -6.79 13.05
N ASN A 128 -8.38 -6.83 14.37
CA ASN A 128 -8.92 -7.94 15.15
C ASN A 128 -10.42 -7.74 15.28
N VAL A 129 -11.18 -8.67 14.74
CA VAL A 129 -12.64 -8.63 14.79
C VAL A 129 -13.09 -9.92 15.40
N THR A 130 -13.84 -9.84 16.50
CA THR A 130 -14.54 -11.03 16.98
C THR A 130 -15.77 -11.20 16.10
N VAL A 131 -15.99 -12.39 15.58
CA VAL A 131 -17.18 -12.66 14.78
C VAL A 131 -17.93 -13.77 15.49
N GLY A 132 -19.25 -13.67 15.64
CA GLY A 132 -20.14 -14.44 16.54
C GLY A 132 -20.19 -15.96 16.45
N VAL A 133 -19.15 -16.53 15.87
CA VAL A 133 -18.81 -17.93 15.95
C VAL A 133 -17.96 -18.13 17.21
N PRO A 134 -18.39 -18.96 18.17
CA PRO A 134 -17.59 -19.29 19.35
C PRO A 134 -16.22 -19.83 18.95
N GLY A 135 -15.15 -19.12 19.29
CA GLY A 135 -13.77 -19.48 18.95
C GLY A 135 -13.18 -18.77 17.71
N ALA A 136 -13.95 -17.96 16.98
CA ALA A 136 -13.48 -17.17 15.84
C ALA A 136 -13.15 -15.71 16.22
N GLY A 137 -12.36 -15.55 17.28
CA GLY A 137 -11.66 -14.29 17.53
C GLY A 137 -10.31 -14.37 16.85
N GLY A 138 -10.03 -13.47 15.91
CA GLY A 138 -8.79 -13.51 15.14
C GLY A 138 -8.63 -12.29 14.24
N PRO A 139 -7.48 -12.19 13.57
CA PRO A 139 -7.26 -11.15 12.58
C PRO A 139 -8.34 -11.26 11.49
N PHE A 140 -8.89 -10.13 11.07
CA PHE A 140 -9.86 -10.02 9.99
C PHE A 140 -9.12 -10.14 8.66
N ALA A 141 -8.60 -11.35 8.44
CA ALA A 141 -7.69 -11.75 7.40
C ALA A 141 -8.03 -13.18 6.95
N ALA A 142 -7.80 -13.46 5.68
CA ALA A 142 -8.06 -14.77 5.07
C ALA A 142 -7.00 -15.11 4.02
N GLY A 143 -6.88 -16.40 3.74
CA GLY A 143 -5.93 -16.95 2.77
C GLY A 143 -4.56 -17.22 3.37
N ASP A 144 -3.55 -17.22 2.50
CA ASP A 144 -2.17 -17.53 2.84
C ASP A 144 -1.52 -16.39 3.64
N GLU A 145 -0.60 -16.76 4.53
CA GLU A 145 0.26 -15.82 5.22
C GLU A 145 1.18 -15.13 4.20
N TYR A 146 1.32 -13.81 4.32
CA TYR A 146 2.09 -13.00 3.39
C TYR A 146 3.39 -12.52 4.04
N ASP A 147 4.51 -13.08 3.59
CA ASP A 147 5.86 -12.83 4.12
C ASP A 147 6.63 -11.75 3.34
N ASN A 148 5.95 -10.67 2.92
CA ASN A 148 6.55 -9.59 2.14
C ASN A 148 7.19 -10.04 0.81
N GLU A 149 6.62 -11.07 0.19
CA GLU A 149 7.00 -11.53 -1.14
C GLU A 149 6.55 -10.52 -2.22
N PRO A 150 7.25 -10.37 -3.36
CA PRO A 150 6.72 -9.56 -4.46
C PRO A 150 5.34 -10.09 -4.89
N ALA A 151 4.31 -9.25 -4.77
CA ALA A 151 2.93 -9.60 -5.04
C ALA A 151 2.21 -8.51 -5.85
N ALA A 152 1.26 -8.92 -6.67
CA ALA A 152 0.27 -8.02 -7.23
C ALA A 152 -0.74 -7.67 -6.12
N GLN A 153 -1.02 -6.38 -5.92
CA GLN A 153 -1.85 -5.89 -4.82
C GLN A 153 -2.93 -4.93 -5.32
N ILE A 154 -4.14 -5.05 -4.75
CA ILE A 154 -5.19 -4.04 -4.86
C ILE A 154 -5.68 -3.64 -3.47
N THR A 155 -5.96 -2.36 -3.28
CA THR A 155 -6.55 -1.82 -2.05
C THR A 155 -7.87 -1.14 -2.37
N ARG A 156 -8.92 -1.43 -1.60
CA ARG A 156 -10.25 -0.81 -1.67
C ARG A 156 -10.62 -0.23 -0.32
N ILE A 157 -11.35 0.88 -0.32
CA ILE A 157 -11.93 1.46 0.89
C ILE A 157 -13.34 0.88 1.03
N VAL A 158 -13.61 0.25 2.16
CA VAL A 158 -14.89 -0.38 2.49
C VAL A 158 -15.29 0.01 3.91
N THR A 159 -16.53 -0.25 4.27
CA THR A 159 -16.98 -0.22 5.68
C THR A 159 -17.28 -1.65 6.11
N VAL A 160 -17.18 -1.94 7.41
CA VAL A 160 -17.48 -3.29 7.95
C VAL A 160 -18.56 -3.18 9.00
N THR A 161 -19.59 -4.02 8.89
CA THR A 161 -20.72 -4.10 9.82
C THR A 161 -20.96 -5.55 10.24
N ASN A 162 -21.89 -5.79 11.17
CA ASN A 162 -22.22 -7.14 11.65
C ASN A 162 -20.97 -7.86 12.19
N VAL A 163 -20.29 -7.19 13.11
CA VAL A 163 -19.09 -7.68 13.80
C VAL A 163 -19.40 -7.83 15.28
N ASP A 164 -18.89 -8.88 15.91
CA ASP A 164 -19.06 -9.08 17.34
C ASP A 164 -17.95 -8.42 18.14
N VAL A 165 -18.35 -7.90 19.29
CA VAL A 165 -17.47 -7.16 20.18
C VAL A 165 -16.89 -8.16 21.17
N GLY A 166 -15.56 -8.27 21.20
CA GLY A 166 -14.91 -8.88 22.35
C GLY A 166 -15.27 -8.07 23.61
N PRO A 167 -15.51 -8.70 24.77
CA PRO A 167 -15.96 -7.97 25.98
C PRO A 167 -14.99 -6.88 26.47
N ASP A 168 -13.74 -6.86 25.97
CA ASP A 168 -12.66 -5.99 26.45
C ASP A 168 -12.06 -5.07 25.37
N GLU A 169 -12.53 -5.11 24.12
CA GLU A 169 -12.05 -4.22 23.04
C GLU A 169 -13.19 -3.30 22.55
N PRO A 170 -13.02 -1.96 22.61
CA PRO A 170 -14.00 -1.05 22.03
C PRO A 170 -14.14 -1.33 20.53
N ILE A 171 -15.36 -1.16 20.03
CA ILE A 171 -15.64 -1.15 18.60
C ILE A 171 -14.91 0.05 18.00
N ASP A 172 -13.67 -0.12 17.59
CA ASP A 172 -12.93 0.99 17.02
C ASP A 172 -13.27 1.18 15.53
N HIS A 173 -13.97 0.25 14.86
CA HIS A 173 -14.14 0.30 13.39
C HIS A 173 -15.47 -0.16 12.78
N GLU A 174 -16.51 -0.50 13.56
CA GLU A 174 -17.82 -0.83 12.95
C GLU A 174 -18.43 0.40 12.27
N GLY A 175 -18.77 0.27 10.99
CA GLY A 175 -19.25 1.36 10.15
C GLY A 175 -18.17 2.41 9.82
N GLU A 176 -16.94 2.24 10.28
CA GLU A 176 -15.83 3.10 9.89
C GLU A 176 -15.23 2.69 8.54
N PRO A 177 -14.70 3.63 7.76
CA PRO A 177 -13.94 3.31 6.56
C PRO A 177 -12.64 2.59 6.91
N VAL A 178 -12.45 1.41 6.34
CA VAL A 178 -11.26 0.55 6.47
C VAL A 178 -10.69 0.22 5.10
N LYS A 179 -9.43 -0.25 5.06
CA LYS A 179 -8.80 -0.77 3.85
C LYS A 179 -9.04 -2.27 3.75
N LEU A 180 -9.59 -2.71 2.63
CA LEU A 180 -9.50 -4.09 2.17
C LEU A 180 -8.31 -4.20 1.23
N GLU A 181 -7.30 -4.99 1.60
CA GLU A 181 -6.13 -5.26 0.79
C GLU A 181 -6.13 -6.71 0.34
N VAL A 182 -6.01 -6.92 -0.98
CA VAL A 182 -5.86 -8.24 -1.58
C VAL A 182 -4.52 -8.30 -2.26
N ARG A 183 -3.73 -9.33 -1.93
CA ARG A 183 -2.41 -9.61 -2.51
C ARG A 183 -2.43 -10.99 -3.15
N MET A 184 -1.77 -11.14 -4.30
CA MET A 184 -1.55 -12.44 -4.94
C MET A 184 -0.13 -12.56 -5.50
N TRP A 185 0.43 -13.77 -5.40
CA TRP A 185 1.80 -14.08 -5.83
C TRP A 185 2.01 -15.57 -6.11
#